data_AF-A0A829GGN9-F1
#
_entry.id   AF-A0A829GGN9-F1
#
_cell.length_a   1.000
_cell.length_b   1.000
_cell.length_c   1.000
_cell.angle_alpha   90.00
_cell.angle_beta   90.00
_cell.angle_gamma   90.00
#
_symmetry.space_group_name_H-M   'P 1'
#
loop_
_entity.id
_entity.type
_entity.pdbx_description
1 polymer ?
#
loop_
_entity_poly.entity_id
_entity_poly.type
_entity_poly.pdbx_seq_one_letter_code
_entity_poly.pdbx_strand_id
1 'polypeptide(L)'
;MKMLYQQLIGFFSVIMVTLVIVSILFIRSTTNTVWENGFKQLEQYTDVLKNNAVDENTYVINARFIQNAEEILSDQHVHFVIYDANNVAKYPVSQKGQMPAIKASYWKKLKQGAAVAVPEMMTNPISGHAQSMTIYYQPVFLSEKLLFVIAAFAPVEQIQSSISKTEHNLLIAFVLST
;
A
#
# COMPACT_ATOMS: atom_id res chain seq x y z
N MET A 1 58.25 -0.96 -3.26
CA MET A 1 57.13 -0.50 -2.39
C MET A 1 55.95 0.08 -3.18
N LYS A 2 56.16 0.86 -4.25
CA LYS A 2 55.08 1.47 -5.08
C LYS A 2 54.09 0.45 -5.69
N MET A 3 54.57 -0.72 -6.10
CA MET A 3 53.73 -1.76 -6.72
C MET A 3 52.72 -2.39 -5.75
N LEU A 4 53.12 -2.63 -4.49
CA LEU A 4 52.23 -3.17 -3.45
C LEU A 4 51.13 -2.18 -3.07
N TYR A 5 51.48 -0.88 -2.97
CA TYR A 5 50.50 0.17 -2.67
C TYR A 5 49.47 0.32 -3.79
N GLN A 6 49.90 0.19 -5.05
CA GLN A 6 49.00 0.22 -6.20
C GLN A 6 48.04 -0.98 -6.25
N GLN A 7 48.51 -2.17 -5.85
CA GLN A 7 47.66 -3.37 -5.74
C GLN A 7 46.65 -3.25 -4.59
N LEU A 8 47.06 -2.71 -3.44
CA LEU A 8 46.17 -2.42 -2.30
C LEU A 8 45.07 -1.43 -2.67
N ILE A 9 45.41 -0.34 -3.37
CA ILE A 9 44.41 0.63 -3.86
C ILE A 9 43.47 -0.02 -4.88
N GLY A 10 44.00 -0.84 -5.79
CA GLY A 10 43.17 -1.58 -6.74
C GLY A 10 42.16 -2.48 -6.06
N PHE A 11 42.58 -3.25 -5.06
CA PHE A 11 41.70 -4.12 -4.28
C PHE A 11 40.65 -3.33 -3.50
N PHE A 12 41.06 -2.23 -2.86
CA PHE A 12 40.15 -1.33 -2.14
C PHE A 12 39.12 -0.69 -3.09
N SER A 13 39.54 -0.30 -4.30
CA SER A 13 38.66 0.28 -5.31
C SER A 13 37.58 -0.71 -5.75
N VAL A 14 37.95 -1.97 -5.95
CA VAL A 14 36.98 -3.04 -6.28
C VAL A 14 35.98 -3.22 -5.15
N ILE A 15 36.44 -3.32 -3.89
CA ILE A 15 35.56 -3.43 -2.72
C ILE A 15 34.59 -2.25 -2.67
N MET A 16 35.08 -1.03 -2.84
CA MET A 16 34.26 0.17 -2.79
C MET A 16 33.17 0.15 -3.87
N VAL A 17 33.52 -0.21 -5.11
CA VAL A 17 32.55 -0.34 -6.20
C VAL A 17 31.52 -1.43 -5.89
N THR A 18 31.94 -2.58 -5.38
CA THR A 18 31.02 -3.66 -5.01
C THR A 18 30.04 -3.22 -3.91
N LEU A 19 30.53 -2.53 -2.87
CA LEU A 19 29.67 -2.01 -1.79
C LEU A 19 28.63 -1.02 -2.31
N VAL A 20 29.01 -0.12 -3.23
CA VAL A 20 28.08 0.83 -3.85
C VAL A 20 27.00 0.09 -4.64
N ILE A 21 27.38 -0.87 -5.47
CA ILE A 21 26.41 -1.65 -6.26
C ILE A 21 25.44 -2.40 -5.36
N VAL A 22 25.95 -3.11 -4.35
CA VAL A 22 25.12 -3.87 -3.40
C VAL A 22 24.17 -2.94 -2.64
N SER A 23 24.64 -1.77 -2.22
CA SER A 23 23.80 -0.79 -1.52
C SER A 23 22.63 -0.32 -2.39
N ILE A 24 22.90 0.02 -3.65
CA ILE A 24 21.86 0.45 -4.61
C ILE A 24 20.83 -0.68 -4.82
N LEU A 25 21.29 -1.91 -5.03
CA LEU A 25 20.42 -3.06 -5.22
C LEU A 25 19.57 -3.34 -3.99
N PHE A 26 20.16 -3.25 -2.80
CA PHE A 26 19.48 -3.47 -1.54
C PHE A 26 18.39 -2.42 -1.28
N ILE A 27 18.69 -1.12 -1.50
CA ILE A 27 17.70 -0.03 -1.34
C ILE A 27 16.52 -0.25 -2.27
N ARG A 28 16.79 -0.56 -3.55
CA ARG A 28 15.75 -0.82 -4.54
C ARG A 28 14.89 -2.04 -4.17
N SER A 29 15.54 -3.14 -3.79
CA SER A 29 14.84 -4.36 -3.39
C SER A 29 13.97 -4.11 -2.16
N THR A 30 14.51 -3.46 -1.12
CA THR A 30 13.79 -3.21 0.12
C THR A 30 12.61 -2.27 -0.13
N THR A 31 12.79 -1.23 -0.92
CA THR A 31 11.70 -0.32 -1.31
C THR A 31 10.54 -1.10 -1.93
N ASN A 32 10.82 -1.96 -2.91
CA ASN A 32 9.79 -2.79 -3.53
C ASN A 32 9.10 -3.72 -2.53
N THR A 33 9.88 -4.38 -1.67
CA THR A 33 9.33 -5.29 -0.65
C THR A 33 8.44 -4.55 0.35
N VAL A 34 8.79 -3.34 0.78
CA VAL A 34 7.95 -2.55 1.68
C VAL A 34 6.63 -2.18 1.00
N TRP A 35 6.66 -1.80 -0.29
CA TRP A 35 5.44 -1.57 -1.07
C TRP A 35 4.56 -2.82 -1.20
N GLU A 36 5.15 -3.95 -1.58
CA GLU A 36 4.44 -5.23 -1.70
C GLU A 36 3.81 -5.65 -0.37
N ASN A 37 4.54 -5.51 0.74
CA ASN A 37 4.01 -5.79 2.07
C ASN A 37 2.85 -4.87 2.44
N GLY A 38 2.96 -3.57 2.15
CA GLY A 38 1.88 -2.61 2.38
C GLY A 38 0.62 -2.99 1.61
N PHE A 39 0.74 -3.33 0.31
CA PHE A 39 -0.40 -3.78 -0.48
C PHE A 39 -0.99 -5.09 0.03
N LYS A 40 -0.16 -6.06 0.39
CA LYS A 40 -0.59 -7.35 0.95
C LYS A 40 -1.32 -7.18 2.29
N GLN A 41 -0.92 -6.21 3.09
CA GLN A 41 -1.59 -5.91 4.36
C GLN A 41 -2.98 -5.31 4.12
N LEU A 42 -3.11 -4.37 3.18
CA LEU A 42 -4.41 -3.83 2.79
C LEU A 42 -5.31 -4.90 2.18
N GLU A 43 -4.77 -5.79 1.36
CA GLU A 43 -5.47 -6.97 0.83
C GLU A 43 -6.05 -7.85 1.95
N GLN A 44 -5.23 -8.18 2.95
CA GLN A 44 -5.67 -8.98 4.09
C GLN A 44 -6.79 -8.29 4.88
N TYR A 45 -6.72 -6.98 5.05
CA TYR A 45 -7.77 -6.21 5.71
C TYR A 45 -9.08 -6.21 4.92
N THR A 46 -9.02 -6.02 3.60
CA THR A 46 -10.21 -6.09 2.76
C THR A 46 -10.79 -7.51 2.72
N ASP A 47 -9.96 -8.55 2.78
CA ASP A 47 -10.43 -9.95 2.88
C ASP A 47 -11.18 -10.23 4.17
N VAL A 48 -10.68 -9.73 5.31
CA VAL A 48 -11.37 -9.84 6.60
C VAL A 48 -12.71 -9.13 6.54
N LEU A 49 -12.78 -7.93 5.96
CA LEU A 49 -14.03 -7.22 5.76
C LEU A 49 -14.99 -7.97 4.84
N LYS A 50 -14.50 -8.49 3.71
CA LYS A 50 -15.31 -9.29 2.78
C LYS A 50 -15.95 -10.48 3.48
N ASN A 51 -15.20 -11.19 4.33
CA ASN A 51 -15.69 -12.42 4.96
C ASN A 51 -16.57 -12.19 6.20
N ASN A 52 -16.48 -11.01 6.85
CA ASN A 52 -17.14 -10.78 8.14
C ASN A 52 -18.11 -9.59 8.15
N ALA A 53 -17.90 -8.61 7.26
CA ALA A 53 -18.75 -7.43 7.13
C ALA A 53 -19.86 -7.60 6.09
N VAL A 54 -19.79 -8.67 5.29
CA VAL A 54 -20.73 -8.94 4.20
C VAL A 54 -21.46 -10.23 4.53
N ASP A 55 -22.78 -10.13 4.72
CA ASP A 55 -23.62 -11.32 4.83
C ASP A 55 -23.63 -12.08 3.49
N GLU A 56 -23.25 -13.34 3.45
CA GLU A 56 -23.17 -14.12 2.20
C GLU A 56 -24.53 -14.38 1.53
N ASN A 57 -25.64 -14.22 2.25
CA ASN A 57 -26.99 -14.44 1.75
C ASN A 57 -27.72 -13.14 1.41
N THR A 58 -27.52 -12.09 2.21
CA THR A 58 -28.20 -10.80 2.03
C THR A 58 -27.29 -9.71 1.46
N TYR A 59 -25.98 -9.92 1.47
CA TYR A 59 -24.92 -8.99 1.09
C TYR A 59 -25.08 -7.60 1.71
N VAL A 60 -25.70 -7.55 2.89
CA VAL A 60 -25.82 -6.34 3.70
C VAL A 60 -24.46 -6.06 4.30
N ILE A 61 -23.98 -4.85 4.08
CA ILE A 61 -22.74 -4.34 4.66
C ILE A 61 -22.99 -4.00 6.13
N ASN A 62 -22.33 -4.73 7.04
CA ASN A 62 -22.32 -4.41 8.46
C ASN A 62 -21.40 -3.21 8.72
N ALA A 63 -21.96 -2.02 8.62
CA ALA A 63 -21.24 -0.76 8.84
C ALA A 63 -20.58 -0.70 10.23
N ARG A 64 -21.17 -1.32 11.26
CA ARG A 64 -20.60 -1.35 12.62
C ARG A 64 -19.34 -2.19 12.68
N PHE A 65 -19.29 -3.33 11.99
CA PHE A 65 -18.08 -4.13 11.90
C PHE A 65 -16.94 -3.35 11.24
N ILE A 66 -17.23 -2.63 10.15
CA ILE A 66 -16.22 -1.80 9.46
C ILE A 66 -15.71 -0.70 10.38
N GLN A 67 -16.61 0.01 11.09
CA GLN A 67 -16.22 1.05 12.05
C GLN A 67 -15.31 0.50 13.15
N ASN A 68 -15.65 -0.66 13.72
CA ASN A 68 -14.81 -1.30 14.73
C ASN A 68 -13.45 -1.72 14.16
N ALA A 69 -13.41 -2.19 12.91
CA ALA A 69 -12.16 -2.53 12.23
C ALA A 69 -11.29 -1.29 11.98
N GLU A 70 -11.88 -0.16 11.56
CA GLU A 70 -11.18 1.12 11.43
C GLU A 70 -10.64 1.63 12.77
N GLU A 71 -11.40 1.45 13.86
CA GLU A 71 -10.94 1.81 15.21
C GLU A 71 -9.71 1.00 15.64
N ILE A 72 -9.72 -0.32 15.41
CA ILE A 72 -8.58 -1.21 15.68
C ILE A 72 -7.37 -0.84 14.81
N LEU A 73 -7.61 -0.39 13.57
CA LEU A 73 -6.56 -0.03 12.62
C LEU A 73 -6.21 1.47 12.64
N SER A 74 -6.70 2.22 13.62
CA SER A 74 -6.55 3.68 13.69
C SER A 74 -5.09 4.14 13.77
N ASP A 75 -4.24 3.41 14.49
CA ASP A 75 -2.79 3.68 14.55
C ASP A 75 -2.11 3.56 13.18
N GLN A 76 -2.65 2.71 12.32
CA GLN A 76 -2.19 2.51 10.94
C GLN A 76 -2.90 3.45 9.95
N HIS A 77 -3.81 4.29 10.44
CA HIS A 77 -4.57 5.25 9.65
C HIS A 77 -5.26 4.59 8.44
N VAL A 78 -5.76 3.37 8.63
CA VAL A 78 -6.44 2.62 7.57
C VAL A 78 -7.91 2.98 7.56
N HIS A 79 -8.42 3.34 6.37
CA HIS A 79 -9.82 3.64 6.15
C HIS A 79 -10.40 2.82 5.03
N PHE A 80 -11.70 2.54 5.12
CA PHE A 80 -12.40 1.75 4.14
C PHE A 80 -13.50 2.56 3.46
N VAL A 81 -13.67 2.28 2.18
CA VAL A 81 -14.73 2.85 1.36
C VAL A 81 -15.36 1.72 0.58
N ILE A 82 -16.68 1.71 0.52
CA ILE A 82 -17.39 0.69 -0.25
C ILE A 82 -18.11 1.36 -1.39
N TYR A 83 -17.74 0.97 -2.61
CA TYR A 83 -18.36 1.43 -3.85
C TYR A 83 -19.37 0.40 -4.33
N ASP A 84 -20.56 0.83 -4.74
CA ASP A 84 -21.53 -0.06 -5.39
C ASP A 84 -21.09 -0.45 -6.82
N ALA A 85 -21.85 -1.34 -7.46
CA ALA A 85 -21.65 -1.75 -8.86
C ALA A 85 -21.71 -0.60 -9.88
N ASN A 86 -22.18 0.59 -9.49
CA ASN A 86 -22.21 1.80 -10.33
C ASN A 86 -21.03 2.74 -10.03
N ASN A 87 -20.03 2.28 -9.26
CA ASN A 87 -18.87 3.05 -8.85
C ASN A 87 -19.22 4.27 -7.97
N VAL A 88 -20.27 4.14 -7.15
CA VAL A 88 -20.72 5.17 -6.21
C VAL A 88 -20.42 4.73 -4.79
N ALA A 89 -19.68 5.55 -4.04
CA ALA A 89 -19.41 5.30 -2.63
C ALA A 89 -20.71 5.26 -1.80
N LYS A 90 -20.93 4.15 -1.09
CA LYS A 90 -22.05 3.92 -0.16
C LYS A 90 -21.63 3.94 1.30
N TYR A 91 -20.37 3.64 1.58
CA TYR A 91 -19.76 3.75 2.89
C TYR A 91 -18.50 4.64 2.80
N PRO A 92 -18.25 5.52 3.78
CA PRO A 92 -19.09 5.78 4.94
C PRO A 92 -20.39 6.52 4.57
N VAL A 93 -21.47 6.23 5.30
CA VAL A 93 -22.82 6.78 4.99
C VAL A 93 -22.84 8.31 5.06
N SER A 94 -22.08 8.88 6.00
CA SER A 94 -21.95 10.33 6.20
C SER A 94 -21.31 11.06 5.01
N GLN A 95 -20.53 10.36 4.19
CA GLN A 95 -19.84 10.93 3.01
C GLN A 95 -20.39 10.38 1.68
N LYS A 96 -21.60 9.80 1.70
CA LYS A 96 -22.22 9.18 0.53
C LYS A 96 -22.29 10.19 -0.63
N GLY A 97 -21.65 9.84 -1.75
CA GLY A 97 -21.60 10.68 -2.95
C GLY A 97 -20.60 11.85 -2.92
N GLN A 98 -19.87 12.07 -1.82
CA GLN A 98 -18.80 13.07 -1.73
C GLN A 98 -17.43 12.51 -2.11
N MET A 99 -17.25 11.19 -2.00
CA MET A 99 -16.02 10.54 -2.40
C MET A 99 -15.92 10.40 -3.92
N PRO A 100 -14.75 10.68 -4.52
CA PRO A 100 -14.56 10.52 -5.94
C PRO A 100 -14.74 9.06 -6.34
N ALA A 101 -15.35 8.86 -7.51
CA ALA A 101 -15.48 7.55 -8.14
C ALA A 101 -14.08 6.98 -8.47
N ILE A 102 -13.97 5.65 -8.47
CA ILE A 102 -12.74 4.97 -8.87
C ILE A 102 -12.45 5.29 -10.34
N LYS A 103 -11.19 5.59 -10.67
CA LYS A 103 -10.77 5.90 -12.06
C LYS A 103 -11.22 4.80 -13.03
N ALA A 104 -11.70 5.19 -14.20
CA ALA A 104 -12.28 4.27 -15.19
C ALA A 104 -11.33 3.13 -15.60
N SER A 105 -10.02 3.40 -15.65
CA SER A 105 -8.98 2.40 -15.93
C SER A 105 -8.94 1.28 -14.90
N TYR A 106 -9.04 1.61 -13.61
CA TYR A 106 -9.07 0.65 -12.52
C TYR A 106 -10.42 -0.04 -12.43
N TRP A 107 -11.51 0.72 -12.58
CA TRP A 107 -12.86 0.16 -12.61
C TRP A 107 -13.04 -0.91 -13.68
N LYS A 108 -12.41 -0.74 -14.85
CA LYS A 108 -12.41 -1.77 -15.91
C LYS A 108 -11.73 -3.06 -15.45
N LYS A 109 -10.59 -2.99 -14.75
CA LYS A 109 -9.88 -4.15 -14.20
C LYS A 109 -10.69 -4.83 -13.10
N LEU A 110 -11.29 -4.04 -12.20
CA LEU A 110 -12.12 -4.53 -11.11
C LEU A 110 -13.35 -5.31 -11.62
N LYS A 111 -14.00 -4.82 -12.68
CA LYS A 111 -15.09 -5.53 -13.35
C LYS A 111 -14.68 -6.86 -14.00
N GLN A 112 -13.39 -7.05 -14.27
CA GLN A 112 -12.84 -8.30 -14.80
C GLN A 112 -12.41 -9.28 -13.70
N GLY A 113 -12.62 -8.94 -12.42
CA GLY A 113 -12.19 -9.77 -11.29
C GLY A 113 -10.79 -9.47 -10.78
N ALA A 114 -10.06 -8.53 -11.40
CA ALA A 114 -8.71 -8.18 -10.99
C ALA A 114 -8.73 -7.11 -9.89
N ALA A 115 -8.17 -7.43 -8.72
CA ALA A 115 -7.86 -6.44 -7.69
C ALA A 115 -6.85 -5.41 -8.22
N VAL A 116 -6.87 -4.20 -7.64
CA VAL A 116 -5.99 -3.10 -8.05
C VAL A 116 -5.30 -2.51 -6.83
N ALA A 117 -3.97 -2.51 -6.86
CA ALA A 117 -3.11 -1.95 -5.82
C ALA A 117 -2.31 -0.78 -6.42
N VAL A 118 -2.50 0.43 -5.90
CA VAL A 118 -1.87 1.64 -6.46
C VAL A 118 -1.55 2.68 -5.38
N PRO A 119 -0.43 3.40 -5.50
CA PRO A 119 -0.25 4.68 -4.82
C PRO A 119 -0.91 5.80 -5.63
N GLU A 120 -1.74 6.63 -5.01
CA GLU A 120 -2.34 7.80 -5.66
C GLU A 120 -2.39 9.04 -4.76
N MET A 121 -2.23 10.21 -5.38
CA MET A 121 -2.61 11.47 -4.76
C MET A 121 -4.13 11.61 -4.82
N MET A 122 -4.76 11.71 -3.64
CA MET A 122 -6.19 11.92 -3.53
C MET A 122 -6.54 12.66 -2.25
N THR A 123 -7.79 13.10 -2.14
CA THR A 123 -8.33 13.64 -0.90
C THR A 123 -8.42 12.50 0.13
N ASN A 124 -7.68 12.63 1.23
CA ASN A 124 -7.72 11.70 2.34
C ASN A 124 -9.16 11.63 2.90
N PRO A 125 -9.78 10.44 2.98
CA PRO A 125 -11.15 10.27 3.46
C PRO A 125 -11.40 10.77 4.89
N ILE A 126 -10.36 10.81 5.74
CA ILE A 126 -10.44 11.32 7.12
C ILE A 126 -10.26 12.83 7.13
N SER A 127 -9.12 13.29 6.60
CA SER A 127 -8.66 14.66 6.85
C SER A 127 -9.27 15.65 5.89
N GLY A 128 -9.80 15.18 4.75
CA GLY A 128 -10.32 16.03 3.68
C GLY A 128 -9.24 16.79 2.92
N HIS A 129 -7.96 16.53 3.17
CA HIS A 129 -6.83 17.18 2.49
C HIS A 129 -6.23 16.26 1.42
N ALA A 130 -5.63 16.85 0.39
CA ALA A 130 -4.91 16.08 -0.63
C ALA A 130 -3.64 15.45 -0.03
N GLN A 131 -3.51 14.13 -0.15
CA GLN A 131 -2.39 13.35 0.39
C GLN A 131 -2.10 12.16 -0.53
N SER A 132 -0.85 11.68 -0.51
CA SER A 132 -0.49 10.42 -1.16
C SER A 132 -1.02 9.24 -0.34
N MET A 133 -1.88 8.44 -0.95
CA MET A 133 -2.51 7.27 -0.34
C MET A 133 -2.07 6.01 -1.07
N THR A 134 -1.78 4.96 -0.30
CA THR A 134 -1.71 3.59 -0.77
C THR A 134 -3.11 3.03 -0.78
N ILE A 135 -3.55 2.52 -1.93
CA ILE A 135 -4.93 2.06 -2.12
C ILE A 135 -4.92 0.62 -2.60
N TYR A 136 -5.75 -0.21 -1.96
CA TYR A 136 -6.06 -1.54 -2.42
C TYR A 136 -7.56 -1.66 -2.69
N TYR A 137 -7.92 -1.97 -3.92
CA TYR A 137 -9.29 -2.20 -4.37
C TYR A 137 -9.56 -3.68 -4.54
N GLN A 138 -10.48 -4.21 -3.73
CA GLN A 138 -10.94 -5.58 -3.79
C GLN A 138 -12.36 -5.65 -4.38
N PRO A 139 -12.54 -6.25 -5.57
CA PRO A 139 -13.87 -6.44 -6.13
C PRO A 139 -14.56 -7.67 -5.52
N VAL A 140 -15.86 -7.54 -5.26
CA VAL A 140 -16.69 -8.63 -4.71
C VAL A 140 -17.81 -8.94 -5.68
N PHE A 141 -17.93 -10.21 -6.05
CA PHE A 141 -18.86 -10.70 -7.06
C PHE A 141 -19.93 -11.60 -6.45
N LEU A 142 -21.14 -11.51 -6.99
CA LEU A 142 -22.25 -12.44 -6.75
C LEU A 142 -22.72 -12.97 -8.10
N SER A 143 -22.67 -14.29 -8.28
CA SER A 143 -23.08 -14.95 -9.53
C SER A 143 -22.46 -14.28 -10.76
N GLU A 144 -21.14 -14.08 -10.72
CA GLU A 144 -20.32 -13.43 -11.77
C GLU A 144 -20.63 -11.94 -12.03
N LYS A 145 -21.51 -11.31 -11.26
CA LYS A 145 -21.78 -9.87 -11.34
C LYS A 145 -21.03 -9.13 -10.24
N LEU A 146 -20.31 -8.09 -10.61
CA LEU A 146 -19.68 -7.18 -9.64
C LEU A 146 -20.77 -6.55 -8.78
N LEU A 147 -20.71 -6.75 -7.48
CA LEU A 147 -21.71 -6.27 -6.54
C LEU A 147 -21.24 -4.97 -5.86
N PHE A 148 -20.04 -5.00 -5.29
CA PHE A 148 -19.37 -3.83 -4.72
C PHE A 148 -17.84 -4.00 -4.79
N VAL A 149 -17.14 -2.90 -4.52
CA VAL A 149 -15.69 -2.88 -4.36
C VAL A 149 -15.38 -2.35 -2.97
N ILE A 150 -14.60 -3.10 -2.20
CA ILE A 150 -14.02 -2.66 -0.93
C ILE A 150 -12.68 -2.00 -1.26
N ALA A 151 -12.52 -0.75 -0.87
CA ALA A 151 -11.29 0.00 -1.05
C ALA A 151 -10.68 0.30 0.32
N ALA A 152 -9.43 -0.12 0.54
CA ALA A 152 -8.66 0.23 1.73
C ALA A 152 -7.63 1.29 1.40
N PHE A 153 -7.52 2.30 2.26
CA PHE A 153 -6.65 3.46 2.10
C PHE A 153 -5.73 3.57 3.29
N ALA A 154 -4.43 3.73 3.04
CA ALA A 154 -3.45 4.05 4.08
C ALA A 154 -2.50 5.16 3.59
N PRO A 155 -2.08 6.11 4.44
CA PRO A 155 -1.07 7.11 4.14
C PRO A 155 0.23 6.51 3.56
N VAL A 156 0.74 7.07 2.46
CA VAL A 156 2.04 6.64 1.89
C VAL A 156 3.20 6.96 2.85
N GLU A 157 3.03 7.93 3.74
CA GLU A 157 4.01 8.32 4.75
C GLU A 157 4.40 7.13 5.66
N GLN A 158 3.48 6.18 5.89
CA GLN A 158 3.77 4.97 6.65
C GLN A 158 4.79 4.06 5.93
N ILE A 159 4.66 3.96 4.60
CA ILE A 159 5.60 3.24 3.73
C ILE A 159 6.93 4.00 3.62
N GLN A 160 6.88 5.32 3.40
CA GLN A 160 8.09 6.16 3.30
C GLN A 160 8.90 6.18 4.60
N SER A 161 8.24 6.20 5.76
CA SER A 161 8.94 6.15 7.05
C SER A 161 9.73 4.85 7.24
N SER A 162 9.19 3.73 6.73
CA SER A 162 9.86 2.43 6.78
C SER A 162 11.05 2.36 5.82
N ILE A 163 10.91 2.95 4.63
CA ILE A 163 12.01 3.07 3.65
C ILE A 163 13.13 3.95 4.19
N SER A 164 12.82 5.16 4.68
CA SER A 164 13.82 6.10 5.19
C SER A 164 14.60 5.56 6.40
N LYS A 165 13.95 4.84 7.33
CA LYS A 165 14.64 4.14 8.43
C LYS A 165 15.62 3.10 7.91
N THR A 166 15.25 2.37 6.86
CA THR A 166 16.13 1.39 6.23
C THR A 166 17.33 2.06 5.57
N GLU A 167 17.11 3.12 4.79
CA GLU A 167 18.18 3.91 4.16
C GLU A 167 19.16 4.46 5.20
N HIS A 168 18.65 5.02 6.30
CA HIS A 168 19.47 5.54 7.38
C HIS A 168 20.32 4.45 8.06
N ASN A 169 19.73 3.29 8.35
CA ASN A 169 20.43 2.16 8.95
C ASN A 169 21.54 1.61 8.04
N LEU A 170 21.32 1.60 6.71
CA LEU A 170 22.35 1.20 5.75
C LEU A 170 23.51 2.19 5.70
N LEU A 171 23.22 3.50 5.73
CA LEU A 171 24.27 4.52 5.79
C LEU A 171 25.12 4.38 7.06
N ILE A 172 24.49 4.14 8.22
CA ILE A 172 25.22 3.85 9.47
C ILE A 172 26.09 2.60 9.30
N ALA A 173 25.55 1.51 8.76
CA ALA A 173 26.29 0.27 8.53
C ALA A 173 27.49 0.48 7.58
N PHE A 174 27.33 1.28 6.54
CA PHE A 174 28.40 1.62 5.60
C PHE A 174 29.53 2.39 6.30
N VAL A 175 29.20 3.43 7.08
CA VAL A 175 30.18 4.22 7.84
C VAL A 175 30.91 3.37 8.89
N LEU A 176 30.22 2.42 9.53
CA LEU A 176 30.85 1.50 10.49
C LEU A 176 31.71 0.41 9.82
N SER A 177 31.50 0.15 8.53
CA SER A 177 32.21 -0.86 7.76
C SER A 177 33.47 -0.33 7.04
N THR A 178 33.64 0.98 6.98
CA THR A 178 34.83 1.68 6.42
C THR A 178 35.82 2.08 7.50
#